data_AF-A0AAN8TBE8-F1
#
_entry.id   AF-A0AAN8TBE8-F1
#
_cell.length_a   1.000
_cell.length_b   1.000
_cell.length_c   1.000
_cell.angle_alpha   90.00
_cell.angle_beta   90.00
_cell.angle_gamma   90.00
#
_symmetry.space_group_name_H-M   'P 1'
#
loop_
_entity.id
_entity.type
_entity.pdbx_description
1 polymer ?
#
loop_
_entity_poly.entity_id
_entity_poly.type
_entity_poly.pdbx_seq_one_letter_code
_entity_poly.pdbx_strand_id
1 'polypeptide(L)'
;MAKAYDRVSWSYICIVLRKMGFDEVFIDMVWRIMANNWYSIIINGKRHGFFHSTRGLKQGDPLSLALFILGAEMLSRSLNNLQQNPLYHGFYMEKRGP
;
A
#
# COMPACT_ATOMS: atom_id res chain seq x y z
N MET A 1 -9.09 7.64 -6.50
CA MET A 1 -7.77 7.08 -6.13
C MET A 1 -6.66 7.85 -6.85
N ALA A 2 -6.14 8.94 -6.28
CA ALA A 2 -4.96 9.59 -6.85
C ALA A 2 -3.69 8.89 -6.33
N LYS A 3 -2.79 8.49 -7.24
CA LYS A 3 -1.46 7.95 -6.91
C LYS A 3 -1.48 6.78 -5.92
N ALA A 4 -2.35 5.79 -6.15
CA ALA A 4 -2.57 4.69 -5.20
C ALA A 4 -1.28 3.91 -4.89
N TYR A 5 -0.48 3.61 -5.92
CA TYR A 5 0.80 2.93 -5.78
C TYR A 5 1.78 3.70 -4.88
N ASP A 6 1.89 5.02 -5.02
CA ASP A 6 2.79 5.86 -4.22
C ASP A 6 2.39 5.96 -2.74
N ARG A 7 1.17 5.51 -2.40
CA ARG A 7 0.59 5.71 -1.07
C ARG A 7 0.52 4.46 -0.19
N VAL A 8 0.81 3.28 -0.73
CA VAL A 8 0.77 2.03 0.03
C VAL A 8 1.84 2.01 1.11
N SER A 9 1.46 1.68 2.35
CA SER A 9 2.43 1.46 3.43
C SER A 9 3.08 0.09 3.29
N TRP A 10 4.40 0.01 3.42
CA TRP A 10 5.13 -1.26 3.40
C TRP A 10 4.82 -2.12 4.62
N SER A 11 4.66 -1.51 5.80
CA SER A 11 4.28 -2.25 7.01
C SER A 11 2.90 -2.90 6.85
N TYR A 12 1.98 -2.23 6.16
CA TYR A 12 0.68 -2.78 5.82
C TYR A 12 0.80 -4.01 4.91
N ILE A 13 1.63 -3.96 3.86
CA ILE A 13 1.87 -5.10 2.97
C ILE A 13 2.45 -6.29 3.75
N CYS A 14 3.43 -6.07 4.63
CA CYS A 14 3.97 -7.15 5.46
C CYS A 14 2.91 -7.78 6.37
N ILE A 15 2.02 -6.97 6.97
CA ILE A 15 0.91 -7.49 7.78
C ILE A 15 -0.06 -8.31 6.93
N VAL A 16 -0.40 -7.83 5.73
CA VAL A 16 -1.27 -8.55 4.78
C VAL A 16 -0.67 -9.90 4.42
N LEU A 17 0.60 -9.95 4.03
CA LEU A 17 1.27 -11.20 3.68
C LEU A 17 1.32 -12.18 4.87
N ARG A 18 1.62 -11.70 6.08
CA ARG A 18 1.54 -12.54 7.30
C ARG A 18 0.14 -13.09 7.53
N LYS A 19 -0.89 -12.25 7.39
CA LYS A 19 -2.30 -12.67 7.58
C LYS A 19 -2.76 -13.66 6.52
N MET A 20 -2.15 -13.66 5.34
CA MET A 20 -2.41 -14.64 4.28
C MET A 20 -1.61 -15.94 4.44
N GLY A 21 -0.71 -16.03 5.43
CA GLY A 21 0.06 -17.25 5.72
C GLY A 21 1.34 -17.41 4.92
N PHE A 22 1.89 -16.33 4.35
CA PHE A 22 3.21 -16.39 3.72
C PHE A 22 4.32 -16.56 4.78
N ASP A 23 5.38 -17.27 4.40
CA ASP A 23 6.55 -17.50 5.25
C ASP A 23 7.35 -16.20 5.51
N GLU A 24 7.96 -16.09 6.69
CA GLU A 24 8.71 -14.88 7.08
C GLU A 24 9.93 -14.62 6.19
N VAL A 25 10.56 -15.66 5.62
CA VAL A 25 11.69 -15.49 4.69
C VAL A 25 11.20 -14.80 3.42
N PHE A 26 10.04 -15.22 2.90
CA PHE A 26 9.43 -14.56 1.73
C PHE A 26 9.04 -13.12 2.04
N ILE A 27 8.47 -12.87 3.22
CA ILE A 27 8.08 -11.52 3.63
C ILE A 27 9.30 -10.60 3.77
N ASP A 28 10.42 -11.10 4.32
CA ASP A 28 11.68 -10.36 4.41
C ASP A 28 12.25 -10.04 3.02
N MET A 29 12.17 -10.97 2.06
CA MET A 29 12.56 -10.71 0.67
C MET A 29 11.72 -9.58 0.05
N VAL A 30 10.40 -9.64 0.20
CA VAL A 30 9.49 -8.58 -0.30
C VAL A 30 9.80 -7.24 0.38
N TRP A 31 10.02 -7.24 1.70
CA TRP A 31 10.41 -6.03 2.43
C TRP A 31 11.69 -5.40 1.89
N ARG A 32 12.75 -6.20 1.67
CA ARG A 32 14.02 -5.71 1.13
C ARG A 32 13.87 -5.12 -0.28
N ILE A 33 13.06 -5.74 -1.14
CA ILE A 33 12.78 -5.25 -2.49
C ILE A 33 12.06 -3.89 -2.43
N MET A 34 11.05 -3.76 -1.56
CA MET A 34 10.32 -2.51 -1.39
C MET A 34 11.22 -1.40 -0.79
N ALA A 35 11.95 -1.73 0.27
CA ALA A 35 12.78 -0.79 1.03
C ALA A 35 13.98 -0.25 0.24
N ASN A 36 14.55 -1.06 -0.65
CA ASN A 36 15.71 -0.66 -1.44
C ASN A 36 15.34 0.10 -2.73
N ASN A 37 14.38 1.03 -2.65
CA ASN A 37 14.04 1.91 -3.76
C ASN A 37 14.64 3.31 -3.58
N TRP A 38 15.45 3.69 -4.57
CA TRP A 38 16.07 4.99 -4.69
C TRP A 38 15.49 5.74 -5.89
N TYR A 39 15.30 7.05 -5.70
CA TYR A 39 14.84 7.96 -6.74
C TYR A 39 15.84 9.10 -6.94
N SER A 40 15.89 9.62 -8.16
CA SER A 40 16.61 10.84 -8.53
C SER A 40 15.68 11.77 -9.27
N ILE A 41 15.82 13.07 -9.11
CA ILE A 41 15.02 14.06 -9.84
C ILE A 41 15.73 14.39 -11.14
N ILE A 42 15.02 14.41 -12.26
CA ILE A 42 15.57 14.88 -13.53
C ILE A 42 15.28 16.37 -13.66
N ILE A 43 16.33 17.20 -13.74
CA ILE A 43 16.25 18.64 -13.96
C ILE A 43 17.05 18.95 -15.23
N ASN A 44 16.39 19.53 -16.24
CA ASN A 44 17.00 19.83 -17.55
C ASN A 44 17.72 18.63 -18.20
N GLY A 45 17.12 17.44 -18.10
CA GLY A 45 17.66 16.20 -18.69
C GLY A 45 18.81 15.56 -17.90
N LYS A 46 19.27 16.17 -16.80
CA LYS A 46 20.31 15.62 -15.92
C LYS A 46 19.70 15.09 -14.62
N ARG A 47 20.25 14.00 -14.09
CA ARG A 47 19.84 13.45 -12.78
C ARG A 47 20.47 14.26 -11.66
N HIS A 48 19.67 14.64 -10.67
CA HIS A 48 20.08 15.41 -9.51
C HIS A 48 19.61 14.74 -8.21
N GLY A 49 20.57 14.51 -7.33
CA GLY A 49 20.35 13.93 -6.01
C GLY A 49 19.88 12.47 -6.04
N PHE A 50 19.94 11.86 -4.86
CA PHE A 50 19.32 10.57 -4.60
C PHE A 50 18.57 10.65 -3.28
N PHE A 51 17.35 10.13 -3.26
CA PHE A 51 16.56 10.02 -2.05
C PHE A 51 15.84 8.68 -2.02
N HIS A 52 15.63 8.18 -0.81
CA HIS A 52 14.94 6.93 -0.58
C HIS A 52 13.43 7.10 -0.61
N SER A 53 12.74 6.07 -1.09
CA SER A 53 11.33 5.92 -0.79
C SER A 53 11.13 5.53 0.67
N THR A 54 10.02 5.97 1.27
CA THR A 54 9.57 5.49 2.59
C THR A 54 8.26 4.72 2.53
N ARG A 55 7.62 4.70 1.35
CA ARG A 55 6.31 4.12 1.09
C ARG A 55 6.10 3.93 -0.41
N GLY A 56 5.05 3.20 -0.73
CA GLY A 56 4.58 3.02 -2.08
C GLY A 56 5.28 1.89 -2.82
N LEU A 57 4.62 1.42 -3.87
CA LEU A 57 5.05 0.31 -4.69
C LEU A 57 5.59 0.83 -6.02
N LYS A 58 6.60 0.16 -6.57
CA LYS A 58 7.27 0.60 -7.78
C LYS A 58 6.38 0.34 -8.99
N GLN A 59 5.91 1.40 -9.64
CA GLN A 59 5.14 1.22 -10.86
C GLN A 59 6.00 0.61 -11.97
N GLY A 60 5.46 -0.38 -12.69
CA GLY A 60 6.19 -1.11 -13.73
C GLY A 60 6.96 -2.34 -13.22
N ASP A 61 7.00 -2.58 -11.90
CA ASP A 61 7.47 -3.84 -11.33
C ASP A 61 6.30 -4.86 -11.27
N PRO A 62 6.43 -6.06 -11.86
CA PRO A 62 5.40 -7.09 -11.81
C PRO A 62 4.98 -7.47 -10.39
N LEU A 63 5.92 -7.50 -9.44
CA LEU A 63 5.62 -7.86 -8.05
C LEU A 63 4.75 -6.78 -7.38
N SER A 64 5.03 -5.52 -7.67
CA SER A 64 4.28 -4.38 -7.14
C SER A 64 2.78 -4.43 -7.51
N LEU A 65 2.42 -4.95 -8.68
CA LEU A 65 1.01 -5.16 -9.05
C LEU A 65 0.36 -6.25 -8.18
N ALA A 66 1.02 -7.38 -7.99
CA ALA A 66 0.50 -8.48 -7.18
C ALA A 66 0.31 -8.04 -5.71
N LEU A 67 1.30 -7.36 -5.13
CA LEU A 67 1.23 -6.84 -3.76
C LEU A 67 0.09 -5.83 -3.60
N PHE A 68 -0.13 -4.97 -4.61
CA PHE A 68 -1.24 -4.02 -4.59
C PHE A 68 -2.60 -4.73 -4.57
N ILE A 69 -2.78 -5.76 -5.40
CA ILE A 69 -4.03 -6.54 -5.47
C ILE A 69 -4.28 -7.26 -4.14
N LEU A 70 -3.27 -7.91 -3.57
CA LEU A 70 -3.37 -8.57 -2.26
C LEU A 70 -3.74 -7.58 -1.15
N GLY A 71 -3.10 -6.42 -1.14
CA GLY A 71 -3.40 -5.34 -0.20
C GLY A 71 -4.83 -4.81 -0.35
N ALA A 72 -5.31 -4.64 -1.59
CA ALA A 72 -6.66 -4.17 -1.86
C ALA A 72 -7.73 -5.20 -1.46
N GLU A 73 -7.49 -6.48 -1.72
CA GLU A 73 -8.39 -7.58 -1.34
C GLU A 73 -8.56 -7.66 0.19
N MET A 74 -7.46 -7.61 0.94
CA MET A 74 -7.53 -7.61 2.41
C MET A 74 -8.21 -6.36 2.96
N LEU A 75 -8.01 -5.19 2.35
CA LEU A 75 -8.71 -3.96 2.72
C LEU A 75 -10.22 -4.11 2.48
N SER A 76 -10.61 -4.63 1.32
CA SER A 76 -12.01 -4.88 0.95
C SER A 76 -12.70 -5.81 1.97
N ARG A 77 -12.08 -6.95 2.28
CA ARG A 77 -12.58 -7.89 3.30
C ARG A 77 -12.70 -7.24 4.69
N SER A 78 -11.71 -6.44 5.07
CA SER A 78 -11.70 -5.75 6.37
C SER A 78 -12.84 -4.74 6.47
N LEU A 79 -13.11 -3.99 5.40
CA LEU A 79 -14.24 -3.05 5.34
C LEU A 79 -15.58 -3.76 5.36
N ASN A 80 -15.73 -4.87 4.62
CA ASN A 80 -16.95 -5.68 4.65
C ASN A 80 -17.21 -6.25 6.05
N ASN A 81 -16.18 -6.74 6.73
CA ASN A 81 -16.29 -7.22 8.11
C ASN A 81 -16.65 -6.08 9.08
N LEU A 82 -16.07 -4.90 8.90
CA LEU A 82 -16.38 -3.72 9.72
C LEU A 82 -17.86 -3.32 9.57
N GLN A 83 -18.41 -3.36 8.34
CA GLN A 83 -19.81 -3.06 8.10
C GLN A 83 -20.77 -4.04 8.80
N GLN A 84 -20.38 -5.29 8.99
CA GLN A 84 -21.18 -6.29 9.72
C GLN A 84 -21.04 -6.19 11.24
N ASN A 85 -20.12 -5.36 11.75
CA ASN A 85 -19.92 -5.21 13.18
C ASN A 85 -21.05 -4.35 13.78
N PRO A 86 -21.87 -4.88 14.72
CA PRO A 86 -22.99 -4.13 15.29
C PRO A 86 -22.55 -2.91 16.12
N LEU A 87 -21.28 -2.84 16.54
CA LEU A 87 -20.74 -1.68 17.25
C LEU A 87 -20.28 -0.57 16.29
N TYR A 88 -20.09 -0.88 15.02
CA TYR A 88 -19.64 0.11 14.03
C TYR A 88 -20.79 1.04 13.66
N HIS A 89 -20.64 2.31 14.01
CA HIS A 89 -21.52 3.38 13.57
C HIS A 89 -20.85 4.12 12.41
N GLY A 90 -21.39 3.94 11.20
CA GLY A 90 -20.91 4.65 10.02
C GLY A 90 -21.08 6.16 10.16
N PHE A 91 -20.25 6.91 9.44
CA PHE A 91 -20.49 8.34 9.28
C PHE A 91 -21.69 8.55 8.33
N TYR A 92 -22.71 9.26 8.80
CA TYR A 92 -23.85 9.68 7.99
C TYR A 92 -23.83 11.19 7.86
N MET A 93 -23.85 11.69 6.62
CA MET A 93 -24.12 13.09 6.36
C MET A 93 -25.63 13.31 6.37
N GLU A 94 -26.09 14.29 7.14
CA GLU A 94 -27.49 14.69 7.14
C GLU A 94 -27.87 15.20 5.75
N LYS A 95 -29.04 14.81 5.22
CA LYS A 95 -29.51 15.25 3.89
C LYS A 95 -29.71 16.78 3.80
N ARG A 96 -29.73 17.45 4.95
CA ARG A 96 -29.75 18.89 5.12
C ARG A 96 -28.42 19.29 5.77
N GLY A 97 -27.32 19.17 5.04
CA GLY A 97 -26.11 19.91 5.40
C GLY A 97 -26.39 21.43 5.39
N PRO A 98 -25.48 22.26 5.92
CA PRO A 98 -25.63 23.72 5.86
C PRO A 98 -25.88 24.22 4.43
#